data_AF-D4YLU1-F1
#
_entry.id   AF-D4YLU1-F1
#
_cell.length_a   1.000
_cell.length_b   1.000
_cell.length_c   1.000
_cell.angle_alpha   90.00
_cell.angle_beta   90.00
_cell.angle_gamma   90.00
#
_symmetry.space_group_name_H-M   'P 1'
#
loop_
_entity.id
_entity.type
_entity.pdbx_description
1 polymer ?
#
loop_
_entity_poly.entity_id
_entity_poly.type
_entity_poly.pdbx_seq_one_letter_code
_entity_poly.pdbx_strand_id
1 'polypeptide(L)'
;MEDFTTAQIVIGGLLLFAQLLAGIVELATVGTIRPPEDKTFTYIRLAANQYQTVALPALGALISGSLVSISASVFYEVLSGATLFRHLVAGIAAFLAAEAALVVILRLVMNRVGDPSELVDNPFAIRAAAKEYSDDPRQGCLNPDFLTERLDEWESSMPRHSLNIAKEVDASRVTKSLDTAADVNGMWRWIGTSLAVYKSALIKFPMRFGWPLLGAFFFLTGSSWYGLVYANVEIKHWWYLIIVMVIDLAIAVMPTLIYCVARGNRARLWHRINRKAVKDARTALACAQNSKASIEEEDAVLRRVLERSDTFLAHHQYASKTSGSIILQLGRLQITINPK
;
A
#
# COMPACT_ATOMS: atom_id res chain seq x y z
N MET A 1 -16.15 -36.44 -25.00
CA MET A 1 -16.48 -35.01 -25.18
C MET A 1 -17.33 -34.45 -24.04
N GLU A 2 -18.15 -35.27 -23.35
CA GLU A 2 -18.89 -34.88 -22.13
C GLU A 2 -17.99 -34.31 -21.02
N ASP A 3 -16.81 -34.89 -20.84
CA ASP A 3 -15.89 -34.47 -19.76
C ASP A 3 -15.43 -33.02 -19.90
N PHE A 4 -15.33 -32.50 -21.13
CA PHE A 4 -14.82 -31.15 -21.37
C PHE A 4 -15.86 -30.08 -21.02
N THR A 5 -17.14 -30.33 -21.30
CA THR A 5 -18.23 -29.38 -21.07
C THR A 5 -18.60 -29.31 -19.59
N THR A 6 -18.58 -30.46 -18.91
CA THR A 6 -18.75 -30.54 -17.46
C THR A 6 -17.59 -29.84 -16.75
N ALA A 7 -16.35 -30.03 -17.22
CA ALA A 7 -15.20 -29.30 -16.67
C ALA A 7 -15.32 -27.78 -16.84
N GLN A 8 -15.80 -27.28 -18.00
CA GLN A 8 -16.02 -25.85 -18.22
C GLN A 8 -17.08 -25.26 -17.28
N ILE A 9 -18.19 -25.97 -17.06
CA ILE A 9 -19.25 -25.54 -16.13
C ILE A 9 -18.71 -25.52 -14.70
N VAL A 10 -17.97 -26.53 -14.28
CA VAL A 10 -17.39 -26.59 -12.92
C VAL A 10 -16.37 -25.48 -12.72
N ILE A 11 -15.44 -25.29 -13.67
CA ILE A 11 -14.42 -24.23 -13.60
C ILE A 11 -15.09 -22.85 -13.64
N GLY A 12 -16.03 -22.62 -14.56
CA GLY A 12 -16.79 -21.38 -14.66
C GLY A 12 -17.60 -21.08 -13.40
N GLY A 13 -18.28 -22.10 -12.85
CA GLY A 13 -19.05 -22.00 -11.61
C GLY A 13 -18.17 -21.68 -10.40
N LEU A 14 -17.02 -22.34 -10.26
CA LEU A 14 -16.03 -22.03 -9.22
C LEU A 14 -15.49 -20.60 -9.34
N LEU A 15 -15.23 -20.14 -10.57
CA LEU A 15 -14.79 -18.76 -10.81
C LEU A 15 -15.90 -17.74 -10.48
N LEU A 16 -17.16 -18.00 -10.85
CA LEU A 16 -18.28 -17.14 -10.48
C LEU A 16 -18.50 -17.09 -8.97
N PHE A 17 -18.37 -18.24 -8.28
CA PHE A 17 -18.43 -18.30 -6.83
C PHE A 17 -17.28 -17.50 -6.18
N ALA A 18 -16.06 -17.66 -6.68
CA ALA A 18 -14.91 -16.88 -6.22
C ALA A 18 -15.10 -15.37 -6.45
N GLN A 19 -15.70 -14.96 -7.59
CA GLN A 19 -16.05 -13.56 -7.85
C GLN A 19 -17.08 -13.03 -6.87
N LEU A 20 -18.13 -13.81 -6.58
CA LEU A 20 -19.16 -13.43 -5.62
C LEU A 20 -18.54 -13.25 -4.22
N LEU A 21 -17.75 -14.23 -3.76
CA LEU A 21 -17.07 -14.18 -2.47
C LEU A 21 -16.12 -12.98 -2.40
N ALA A 22 -15.29 -12.78 -3.43
CA ALA A 22 -14.41 -11.62 -3.50
C ALA A 22 -15.19 -10.30 -3.52
N GLY A 23 -16.30 -10.22 -4.26
CA GLY A 23 -17.16 -9.05 -4.30
C GLY A 23 -17.80 -8.74 -2.94
N ILE A 24 -18.27 -9.76 -2.22
CA ILE A 24 -18.80 -9.62 -0.85
C ILE A 24 -17.71 -9.15 0.12
N VAL A 25 -16.52 -9.76 0.07
CA VAL A 25 -15.37 -9.36 0.90
C VAL A 25 -14.99 -7.91 0.60
N GLU A 26 -14.88 -7.53 -0.68
CA GLU A 26 -14.57 -6.17 -1.09
C GLU A 26 -15.63 -5.19 -0.56
N LEU A 27 -16.93 -5.48 -0.73
CA LEU A 27 -18.02 -4.65 -0.19
C LEU A 27 -17.97 -4.54 1.35
N ALA A 28 -17.72 -5.63 2.06
CA ALA A 28 -17.58 -5.63 3.51
C ALA A 28 -16.38 -4.76 3.93
N THR A 29 -15.26 -4.87 3.22
CA THR A 29 -14.07 -4.06 3.52
C THR A 29 -14.28 -2.58 3.22
N VAL A 30 -15.12 -2.21 2.24
CA VAL A 30 -15.43 -0.79 1.96
C VAL A 30 -15.91 -0.04 3.20
N GLY A 31 -16.78 -0.65 4.01
CA GLY A 31 -17.28 -0.04 5.25
C GLY A 31 -16.20 0.18 6.31
N THR A 32 -15.09 -0.55 6.22
CA THR A 32 -13.96 -0.49 7.16
C THR A 32 -12.82 0.40 6.68
N ILE A 33 -12.80 0.79 5.41
CA ILE A 33 -11.77 1.67 4.85
C ILE A 33 -11.93 3.05 5.50
N ARG A 34 -10.96 3.39 6.35
CA ARG A 34 -10.86 4.65 7.07
C ARG A 34 -9.42 5.16 6.98
N PRO A 35 -9.19 6.48 7.09
CA PRO A 35 -7.84 6.97 7.28
C PRO A 35 -7.23 6.30 8.53
N PRO A 36 -5.93 5.99 8.52
CA PRO A 36 -5.24 5.49 9.71
C PRO A 36 -5.35 6.52 10.83
N GLU A 37 -5.32 6.04 12.08
CA GLU A 37 -5.31 6.88 13.26
C GLU A 37 -4.13 7.87 13.24
N ASP A 38 -4.38 9.08 13.73
CA ASP A 38 -3.36 10.11 13.85
C ASP A 38 -2.32 9.67 14.89
N LYS A 39 -1.13 9.31 14.40
CA LYS A 39 0.02 8.85 15.20
C LYS A 39 1.24 9.72 14.89
N THR A 40 2.13 9.91 15.86
CA THR A 40 3.41 10.61 15.66
C THR A 40 4.34 9.79 14.77
N PHE A 41 5.25 10.46 14.08
CA PHE A 41 6.19 9.77 13.19
C PHE A 41 7.16 8.89 13.98
N THR A 42 7.57 9.33 15.17
CA THR A 42 8.32 8.50 16.12
C THR A 42 7.59 7.19 16.46
N TYR A 43 6.27 7.22 16.67
CA TYR A 43 5.50 5.99 16.92
C TYR A 43 5.45 5.10 15.68
N ILE A 44 5.25 5.68 14.48
CA ILE A 44 5.26 4.94 13.21
C ILE A 44 6.60 4.23 13.03
N ARG A 45 7.71 4.91 13.31
CA ARG A 45 9.07 4.35 13.26
C ARG A 45 9.25 3.21 14.26
N LEU A 46 8.80 3.40 15.51
CA LEU A 46 8.87 2.35 16.53
C LEU A 46 8.10 1.09 16.09
N ALA A 47 6.88 1.27 15.58
CA ALA A 47 6.04 0.17 15.13
C ALA A 47 6.64 -0.55 13.92
N ALA A 48 7.19 0.18 12.95
CA ALA A 48 7.87 -0.40 11.80
C ALA A 48 9.12 -1.19 12.21
N ASN A 49 9.93 -0.63 13.12
CA ASN A 49 11.09 -1.32 13.68
C ASN A 49 10.68 -2.60 14.40
N GLN A 50 9.64 -2.56 15.24
CA GLN A 50 9.12 -3.77 15.91
C GLN A 50 8.63 -4.81 14.91
N TYR A 51 7.94 -4.39 13.84
CA TYR A 51 7.47 -5.31 12.81
C TYR A 51 8.63 -5.99 12.07
N GLN A 52 9.64 -5.22 11.65
CA GLN A 52 10.82 -5.75 10.94
C GLN A 52 11.71 -6.62 11.83
N THR A 53 11.86 -6.28 13.12
CA THR A 53 12.77 -6.99 14.04
C THR A 53 12.13 -8.16 14.78
N VAL A 54 10.80 -8.17 14.95
CA VAL A 54 10.10 -9.20 15.73
C VAL A 54 9.10 -9.98 14.86
N ALA A 55 8.14 -9.29 14.26
CA ALA A 55 7.02 -9.96 13.59
C ALA A 55 7.44 -10.66 12.28
N LEU A 56 8.25 -10.00 11.45
CA LEU A 56 8.68 -10.54 10.16
C LEU A 56 9.56 -11.79 10.31
N PRO A 57 10.57 -11.82 11.22
CA PRO A 57 11.29 -13.06 11.53
C PRO A 57 10.39 -14.17 12.08
N ALA A 58 9.43 -13.84 12.96
CA ALA A 58 8.52 -14.82 13.53
C ALA A 58 7.59 -15.45 12.47
N LEU A 59 7.02 -14.64 11.57
CA LEU A 59 6.24 -15.15 10.43
C LEU A 59 7.10 -16.01 9.51
N GLY A 60 8.35 -15.59 9.26
CA GLY A 60 9.29 -16.39 8.48
C GLY A 60 9.62 -17.73 9.12
N ALA A 61 9.83 -17.76 10.44
CA ALA A 61 10.04 -19.00 11.19
C ALA A 61 8.79 -19.91 11.14
N LEU A 62 7.58 -19.35 11.19
CA LEU A 62 6.34 -20.12 11.12
C LEU A 62 6.10 -20.71 9.73
N ILE A 63 6.28 -19.92 8.67
CA ILE A 63 6.15 -20.39 7.28
C ILE A 63 7.23 -21.43 6.96
N SER A 64 8.49 -21.14 7.26
CA SER A 64 9.59 -22.10 7.03
C SER A 64 9.40 -23.37 7.87
N GLY A 65 9.05 -23.25 9.15
CA GLY A 65 8.79 -24.39 10.04
C GLY A 65 7.63 -25.26 9.56
N SER A 66 6.53 -24.67 9.06
CA SER A 66 5.42 -25.44 8.48
C SER A 66 5.83 -26.17 7.19
N LEU A 67 6.61 -25.54 6.31
CA LEU A 67 7.11 -26.19 5.10
C LEU A 67 8.11 -27.30 5.39
N VAL A 68 8.99 -27.11 6.38
CA VAL A 68 9.91 -28.15 6.89
C VAL A 68 9.11 -29.31 7.49
N SER A 69 8.05 -29.04 8.24
CA SER A 69 7.16 -30.06 8.81
C SER A 69 6.45 -30.88 7.73
N ILE A 70 5.89 -30.23 6.70
CA ILE A 70 5.28 -30.89 5.54
C ILE A 70 6.32 -31.76 4.82
N SER A 71 7.51 -31.21 4.59
CA SER A 71 8.61 -31.95 3.96
C SER A 71 9.00 -33.17 4.78
N ALA A 72 9.17 -33.03 6.10
CA ALA A 72 9.50 -34.13 7.01
C ALA A 72 8.44 -35.23 7.03
N SER A 73 7.15 -34.85 7.02
CA SER A 73 6.03 -35.80 6.93
C SER A 73 6.10 -36.63 5.65
N VAL A 74 6.38 -35.98 4.51
CA VAL A 74 6.53 -36.67 3.22
C VAL A 74 7.77 -37.56 3.18
N PHE A 75 8.90 -37.11 3.74
CA PHE A 75 10.09 -37.95 3.86
C PHE A 75 9.86 -39.18 4.72
N TYR A 76 9.12 -39.05 5.83
CA TYR A 76 8.76 -40.17 6.69
C TYR A 76 7.86 -41.18 5.96
N GLU A 77 6.90 -40.72 5.16
CA GLU A 77 6.05 -41.59 4.32
C GLU A 77 6.80 -42.31 3.19
N VAL A 78 7.87 -41.71 2.66
CA VAL A 78 8.72 -42.35 1.66
C VAL A 78 9.64 -43.39 2.32
N LEU A 79 10.22 -43.08 3.49
CA LEU A 79 11.05 -44.01 4.26
C LEU A 79 10.26 -45.23 4.78
N SER A 80 8.97 -45.07 5.05
CA SER A 80 8.09 -46.17 5.47
C SER A 80 7.61 -47.07 4.32
N GLY A 81 8.02 -46.78 3.07
CA GLY A 81 7.75 -47.63 1.90
C GLY A 81 6.34 -47.51 1.32
N ALA A 82 5.56 -46.51 1.74
CA ALA A 82 4.13 -46.41 1.43
C ALA A 82 3.79 -45.62 0.14
N THR A 83 4.74 -44.98 -0.53
CA THR A 83 4.44 -43.97 -1.59
C THR A 83 5.29 -44.04 -2.86
N LEU A 84 4.70 -43.53 -3.96
CA LEU A 84 5.31 -43.39 -5.30
C LEU A 84 6.36 -42.26 -5.35
N PHE A 85 7.38 -42.42 -6.21
CA PHE A 85 8.47 -41.46 -6.50
C PHE A 85 8.05 -39.97 -6.61
N ARG A 86 6.82 -39.69 -7.08
CA ARG A 86 6.25 -38.33 -7.16
C ARG A 86 6.14 -37.63 -5.80
N HIS A 87 5.95 -38.36 -4.71
CA HIS A 87 5.83 -37.80 -3.36
C HIS A 87 7.20 -37.37 -2.82
N LEU A 88 8.26 -38.15 -3.09
CA LEU A 88 9.65 -37.76 -2.79
C LEU A 88 10.03 -36.43 -3.45
N VAL A 89 9.68 -36.25 -4.73
CA VAL A 89 9.93 -35.00 -5.46
C VAL A 89 9.19 -33.83 -4.83
N ALA A 90 7.93 -34.02 -4.39
CA ALA A 90 7.17 -33.01 -3.68
C ALA A 90 7.80 -32.65 -2.32
N GLY A 91 8.32 -33.63 -1.57
CA GLY A 91 9.00 -33.42 -0.29
C GLY A 91 10.30 -32.63 -0.43
N ILE A 92 11.13 -32.96 -1.43
CA ILE A 92 12.36 -32.21 -1.75
C ILE A 92 12.02 -30.78 -2.22
N ALA A 93 11.01 -30.63 -3.08
CA ALA A 93 10.58 -29.32 -3.56
C ALA A 93 10.05 -28.44 -2.41
N ALA A 94 9.29 -29.01 -1.47
CA ALA A 94 8.84 -28.30 -0.27
C ALA A 94 10.01 -27.87 0.63
N PHE A 95 11.03 -28.72 0.79
CA PHE A 95 12.24 -28.39 1.54
C PHE A 95 13.02 -27.22 0.92
N LEU A 96 13.29 -27.30 -0.38
CA LEU A 96 13.99 -26.23 -1.11
C LEU A 96 13.19 -24.92 -1.11
N ALA A 97 11.86 -25.00 -1.21
CA ALA A 97 11.00 -23.83 -1.07
C ALA A 97 11.06 -23.23 0.34
N ALA A 98 11.15 -24.05 1.39
CA ALA A 98 11.31 -23.59 2.77
C ALA A 98 12.64 -22.86 2.97
N GLU A 99 13.73 -23.42 2.46
CA GLU A 99 15.07 -22.84 2.55
C GLU A 99 15.17 -21.52 1.76
N ALA A 100 14.64 -21.50 0.53
CA ALA A 100 14.57 -20.28 -0.27
C ALA A 100 13.73 -19.19 0.42
N ALA A 101 12.57 -19.55 0.99
CA ALA A 101 11.74 -18.62 1.74
C ALA A 101 12.49 -18.06 2.96
N LEU A 102 13.22 -18.91 3.70
CA LEU A 102 14.01 -18.52 4.85
C LEU A 102 15.13 -17.54 4.47
N VAL A 103 15.89 -17.83 3.39
CA VAL A 103 16.96 -16.95 2.90
C VAL A 103 16.43 -15.60 2.44
N VAL A 104 15.30 -15.56 1.73
CA VAL A 104 14.66 -14.31 1.30
C VAL A 104 14.23 -13.47 2.49
N ILE A 105 13.62 -14.09 3.51
CA ILE A 105 13.17 -13.38 4.71
C ILE A 105 14.35 -12.87 5.54
N LEU A 106 15.39 -13.68 5.75
CA LEU A 106 16.62 -13.26 6.42
C LEU A 106 17.30 -12.09 5.70
N ARG A 107 17.35 -12.15 4.37
CA ARG A 107 17.92 -11.07 3.55
C ARG A 107 17.11 -9.78 3.68
N LEU A 108 15.78 -9.86 3.74
CA LEU A 108 14.90 -8.70 3.97
C LEU A 108 15.07 -8.12 5.38
N VAL A 109 15.29 -8.97 6.40
CA VAL A 109 15.53 -8.53 7.79
C VAL A 109 16.90 -7.89 7.94
N MET A 110 17.93 -8.40 7.25
CA MET A 110 19.30 -7.88 7.35
C MET A 110 19.54 -6.62 6.52
N ASN A 111 18.84 -6.45 5.41
CA ASN A 111 18.95 -5.26 4.58
C ASN A 111 17.96 -4.19 5.08
N ARG A 112 18.48 -3.23 5.84
CA ARG A 112 17.85 -1.91 6.14
C ARG A 112 16.79 -1.89 7.24
N VAL A 113 17.20 -2.18 8.47
CA VAL A 113 16.40 -1.80 9.64
C VAL A 113 16.59 -0.32 9.95
N GLY A 114 15.52 0.46 9.82
CA GLY A 114 15.38 1.73 10.54
C GLY A 114 15.80 3.01 9.83
N ASP A 115 15.96 3.03 8.50
CA ASP A 115 16.12 4.32 7.78
C ASP A 115 14.77 5.08 7.80
N PRO A 116 14.69 6.27 8.44
CA PRO A 116 13.46 7.05 8.50
C PRO A 116 12.95 7.43 7.10
N SER A 117 13.82 7.52 6.10
CA SER A 117 13.46 7.90 4.74
C SER A 117 12.60 6.85 4.01
N GLU A 118 12.70 5.57 4.41
CA GLU A 118 11.90 4.47 3.85
C GLU A 118 10.50 4.39 4.46
N LEU A 119 10.24 5.11 5.56
CA LEU A 119 8.94 5.11 6.23
C LEU A 119 7.97 6.15 5.64
N VAL A 120 8.47 7.03 4.77
CA VAL A 120 7.74 8.15 4.16
C VAL A 120 7.18 7.76 2.79
N ASP A 121 6.57 6.57 2.74
CA ASP A 121 6.01 6.00 1.51
C ASP A 121 4.51 6.32 1.32
N ASN A 122 3.91 7.08 2.25
CA ASN A 122 2.49 7.44 2.19
C ASN A 122 2.21 8.80 2.83
N PRO A 123 1.16 9.52 2.37
CA PRO A 123 0.85 10.89 2.81
C PRO A 123 0.56 11.00 4.31
N PHE A 124 0.10 9.93 4.97
CA PHE A 124 -0.16 9.95 6.41
C PHE A 124 1.14 9.99 7.21
N ALA A 125 2.14 9.20 6.82
CA ALA A 125 3.47 9.23 7.41
C ALA A 125 4.19 10.55 7.09
N ILE A 126 4.06 11.07 5.86
CA ILE A 126 4.61 12.40 5.49
C ILE A 126 4.01 13.49 6.39
N ARG A 127 2.67 13.50 6.54
CA ARG A 127 1.97 14.45 7.42
C ARG A 127 2.44 14.33 8.87
N ALA A 128 2.62 13.12 9.37
CA ALA A 128 3.10 12.90 10.74
C ALA A 128 4.53 13.42 10.92
N ALA A 129 5.42 13.14 9.97
CA ALA A 129 6.80 13.62 9.98
C ALA A 129 6.86 15.15 9.91
N ALA A 130 6.05 15.76 9.05
CA ALA A 130 5.96 17.21 8.91
C ALA A 130 5.44 17.89 10.20
N LYS A 131 4.41 17.32 10.83
CA LYS A 131 3.90 17.83 12.12
C LYS A 131 4.94 17.72 13.23
N GLU A 132 5.62 16.57 13.32
CA GLU A 132 6.66 16.37 14.33
C GLU A 132 7.83 17.34 14.13
N TYR A 133 8.21 17.62 12.87
CA TYR A 133 9.18 18.66 12.55
C TYR A 133 8.67 20.06 12.92
N SER A 134 7.40 20.40 12.65
CA SER A 134 6.88 21.73 12.98
C SER A 134 6.83 21.98 14.49
N ASP A 135 6.58 20.91 15.28
CA ASP A 135 6.48 20.97 16.74
C ASP A 135 7.87 21.04 17.41
N ASP A 136 8.87 20.30 16.90
CA ASP A 136 10.27 20.37 17.33
C ASP A 136 11.23 20.37 16.13
N PRO A 137 11.53 21.54 15.55
CA PRO A 137 12.28 21.58 14.30
C PRO A 137 13.79 21.36 14.48
N ARG A 138 14.30 21.33 15.73
CA ARG A 138 15.71 20.98 16.02
C ARG A 138 15.90 19.47 16.17
N GLN A 139 14.86 18.73 16.53
CA GLN A 139 14.88 17.27 16.67
C GLN A 139 14.18 16.52 15.53
N GLY A 140 13.59 17.24 14.58
CA GLY A 140 12.92 16.67 13.42
C GLY A 140 13.81 15.69 12.65
N CYS A 141 13.35 14.44 12.53
CA CYS A 141 14.13 13.36 11.92
C CYS A 141 14.35 13.50 10.41
N LEU A 142 13.54 14.31 9.71
CA LEU A 142 13.53 14.43 8.26
C LEU A 142 13.38 15.89 7.82
N ASN A 143 14.13 16.26 6.78
CA ASN A 143 14.08 17.62 6.21
C ASN A 143 12.75 17.84 5.46
N PRO A 144 12.04 18.97 5.69
CA PRO A 144 10.84 19.34 4.95
C PRO A 144 10.98 19.27 3.43
N ASP A 145 12.13 19.62 2.84
CA ASP A 145 12.32 19.58 1.38
C ASP A 145 12.25 18.16 0.84
N PHE A 146 12.86 17.20 1.56
CA PHE A 146 12.80 15.78 1.23
C PHE A 146 11.37 15.24 1.34
N LEU A 147 10.63 15.68 2.36
CA LEU A 147 9.23 15.29 2.54
C LEU A 147 8.33 15.85 1.42
N THR A 148 8.64 17.04 0.90
CA THR A 148 7.95 17.63 -0.27
C THR A 148 8.19 16.80 -1.52
N GLU A 149 9.45 16.47 -1.83
CA GLU A 149 9.81 15.63 -2.99
C GLU A 149 9.08 14.28 -2.93
N ARG A 150 9.06 13.63 -1.76
CA ARG A 150 8.35 12.37 -1.55
C ARG A 150 6.84 12.49 -1.69
N LEU A 151 6.25 13.61 -1.27
CA LEU A 151 4.82 13.83 -1.44
C LEU A 151 4.45 14.01 -2.92
N ASP A 152 5.28 14.72 -3.68
CA ASP A 152 5.07 14.94 -5.12
C ASP A 152 5.23 13.63 -5.91
N GLU A 153 6.25 12.82 -5.60
CA GLU A 153 6.42 11.47 -6.15
C GLU A 153 5.20 10.59 -5.85
N TRP A 154 4.72 10.62 -4.60
CA TRP A 154 3.56 9.85 -4.19
C TRP A 154 2.27 10.31 -4.89
N GLU A 155 2.07 11.61 -5.01
CA GLU A 155 0.88 12.19 -5.65
C GLU A 155 0.81 11.81 -7.13
N SER A 156 1.95 11.81 -7.83
CA SER A 156 2.04 11.35 -9.22
C SER A 156 1.60 9.89 -9.38
N SER A 157 1.84 9.06 -8.35
CA SER A 157 1.49 7.64 -8.31
C SER A 157 0.18 7.34 -7.56
N MET A 158 -0.59 8.35 -7.14
CA MET A 158 -1.84 8.16 -6.40
C MET A 158 -2.86 7.23 -7.09
N PRO A 159 -3.10 7.32 -8.42
CA PRO A 159 -4.02 6.39 -9.11
C PRO A 159 -3.58 4.92 -8.99
N ARG A 160 -2.26 4.68 -8.99
CA ARG A 160 -1.67 3.35 -8.84
C ARG A 160 -1.99 2.78 -7.46
N HIS A 161 -1.77 3.57 -6.42
CA HIS A 161 -2.04 3.18 -5.03
C HIS A 161 -3.54 2.93 -4.80
N SER A 162 -4.40 3.77 -5.36
CA SER A 162 -5.86 3.61 -5.29
C SER A 162 -6.35 2.32 -5.96
N LEU A 163 -5.75 1.92 -7.08
CA LEU A 163 -6.10 0.68 -7.80
C LEU A 163 -5.36 -0.58 -7.29
N ASN A 164 -4.43 -0.42 -6.36
CA ASN A 164 -3.56 -1.48 -5.84
C ASN A 164 -2.72 -2.16 -6.93
N ILE A 165 -2.11 -1.40 -7.86
CA ILE A 165 -1.33 -1.93 -8.99
C ILE A 165 0.16 -1.68 -8.77
N ALA A 166 1.04 -2.59 -9.20
CA ALA A 166 2.50 -2.40 -9.05
C ALA A 166 3.13 -1.55 -10.17
N LYS A 167 2.56 -1.61 -11.38
CA LYS A 167 3.07 -0.91 -12.57
C LYS A 167 2.64 0.56 -12.59
N GLU A 168 3.51 1.42 -13.11
CA GLU A 168 3.22 2.84 -13.36
C GLU A 168 1.96 3.02 -14.21
N VAL A 169 1.14 4.01 -13.82
CA VAL A 169 -0.15 4.30 -14.43
C VAL A 169 -0.06 5.67 -15.12
N ASP A 170 0.56 5.73 -16.30
CA ASP A 170 0.54 6.92 -17.17
C ASP A 170 -0.79 7.09 -17.91
N ALA A 171 -1.90 6.91 -17.20
CA ALA A 171 -3.22 6.92 -17.82
C ALA A 171 -4.05 8.07 -17.29
N SER A 172 -3.94 9.23 -17.94
CA SER A 172 -4.81 10.40 -17.76
C SER A 172 -6.31 10.03 -17.70
N ARG A 173 -6.73 8.99 -18.44
CA ARG A 173 -8.09 8.45 -18.41
C ARG A 173 -8.47 7.79 -17.07
N VAL A 174 -7.56 7.06 -16.45
CA VAL A 174 -7.79 6.39 -15.16
C VAL A 174 -7.89 7.45 -14.07
N THR A 175 -6.96 8.38 -14.03
CA THR A 175 -6.97 9.52 -13.09
C THR A 175 -8.27 10.31 -13.20
N LYS A 176 -8.67 10.70 -14.42
CA LYS A 176 -9.94 11.42 -14.66
C LYS A 176 -11.16 10.63 -14.17
N SER A 177 -11.17 9.30 -14.38
CA SER A 177 -12.26 8.46 -13.89
C SER A 177 -12.31 8.37 -12.37
N LEU A 178 -11.16 8.30 -11.70
CA LEU A 178 -11.06 8.29 -10.25
C LEU A 178 -11.46 9.64 -9.64
N ASP A 179 -11.03 10.75 -10.25
CA ASP A 179 -11.40 12.10 -9.81
C ASP A 179 -12.90 12.32 -9.93
N THR A 180 -13.49 11.98 -11.10
CA THR A 180 -14.94 12.09 -11.31
C THR A 180 -15.71 11.21 -10.33
N ALA A 181 -15.20 10.00 -10.03
CA ALA A 181 -15.88 9.08 -9.12
C ALA A 181 -15.78 9.55 -7.65
N ALA A 182 -14.68 10.18 -7.24
CA ALA A 182 -14.46 10.61 -5.86
C ALA A 182 -15.49 11.63 -5.36
N ASP A 183 -15.99 12.48 -6.26
CA ASP A 183 -16.88 13.60 -5.92
C ASP A 183 -18.38 13.25 -6.06
N VAL A 184 -18.70 12.02 -6.45
CA VAL A 184 -20.09 11.59 -6.70
C VAL A 184 -20.79 11.13 -5.43
N ASN A 185 -21.96 11.74 -5.18
CA ASN A 185 -22.92 11.36 -4.15
C ASN A 185 -24.15 10.67 -4.77
N GLY A 186 -24.69 9.66 -4.07
CA GLY A 186 -25.89 8.91 -4.47
C GLY A 186 -25.62 7.49 -5.02
N MET A 187 -26.45 6.52 -4.62
CA MET A 187 -26.24 5.09 -4.85
C MET A 187 -26.16 4.70 -6.34
N TRP A 188 -27.05 5.19 -7.20
CA TRP A 188 -27.06 4.83 -8.62
C TRP A 188 -25.89 5.43 -9.40
N ARG A 189 -25.56 6.70 -9.14
CA ARG A 189 -24.40 7.37 -9.74
C ARG A 189 -23.09 6.74 -9.25
N TRP A 190 -23.09 6.27 -8.01
CA TRP A 190 -21.98 5.53 -7.43
C TRP A 190 -21.70 4.21 -8.17
N ILE A 191 -22.73 3.41 -8.46
CA ILE A 191 -22.59 2.15 -9.21
C ILE A 191 -22.00 2.45 -10.60
N GLY A 192 -22.58 3.41 -11.33
CA GLY A 192 -22.12 3.76 -12.68
C GLY A 192 -20.68 4.27 -12.72
N THR A 193 -20.28 5.12 -11.78
CA THR A 193 -18.90 5.63 -11.70
C THR A 193 -17.90 4.57 -11.25
N SER A 194 -18.29 3.65 -10.35
CA SER A 194 -17.46 2.52 -9.95
C SER A 194 -17.20 1.57 -11.13
N LEU A 195 -18.23 1.29 -11.95
CA LEU A 195 -18.08 0.53 -13.19
C LEU A 195 -17.20 1.27 -14.21
N ALA A 196 -17.29 2.59 -14.31
CA ALA A 196 -16.43 3.38 -15.20
C ALA A 196 -14.95 3.30 -14.78
N VAL A 197 -14.65 3.37 -13.48
CA VAL A 197 -13.31 3.17 -12.92
C VAL A 197 -12.82 1.74 -13.19
N TYR A 198 -13.67 0.75 -13.00
CA TYR A 198 -13.32 -0.64 -13.30
C TYR A 198 -13.03 -0.84 -14.79
N LYS A 199 -13.87 -0.28 -15.67
CA LYS A 199 -13.68 -0.34 -17.13
C LYS A 199 -12.38 0.34 -17.56
N SER A 200 -12.06 1.50 -17.00
CA SER A 200 -10.80 2.20 -17.33
C SER A 200 -9.58 1.39 -16.88
N ALA A 201 -9.65 0.76 -15.70
CA ALA A 201 -8.62 -0.16 -15.20
C ALA A 201 -8.52 -1.42 -16.07
N LEU A 202 -9.63 -2.01 -16.50
CA LEU A 202 -9.68 -3.19 -17.36
C LEU A 202 -9.00 -2.97 -18.71
N ILE A 203 -9.26 -1.84 -19.36
CA ILE A 203 -8.66 -1.52 -20.66
C ILE A 203 -7.12 -1.44 -20.55
N LYS A 204 -6.60 -0.93 -19.42
CA LYS A 204 -5.16 -0.76 -19.22
C LYS A 204 -4.48 -2.02 -18.67
N PHE A 205 -5.20 -2.80 -17.85
CA PHE A 205 -4.68 -3.96 -17.13
C PHE A 205 -5.56 -5.20 -17.36
N PRO A 206 -5.68 -5.69 -18.61
CA PRO A 206 -6.63 -6.74 -18.98
C PRO A 206 -6.35 -8.05 -18.24
N MET A 207 -5.09 -8.42 -18.00
CA MET A 207 -4.77 -9.66 -17.28
C MET A 207 -5.24 -9.64 -15.82
N ARG A 208 -5.22 -8.48 -15.16
CA ARG A 208 -5.58 -8.36 -13.74
C ARG A 208 -7.07 -8.16 -13.51
N PHE A 209 -7.74 -7.43 -14.40
CA PHE A 209 -9.15 -7.09 -14.26
C PHE A 209 -10.05 -7.93 -15.20
N GLY A 210 -9.48 -8.69 -16.14
CA GLY A 210 -10.26 -9.48 -17.10
C GLY A 210 -10.68 -10.86 -16.59
N TRP A 211 -10.07 -11.37 -15.52
CA TRP A 211 -10.38 -12.70 -14.99
C TRP A 211 -11.86 -12.92 -14.63
N PRO A 212 -12.64 -11.93 -14.14
CA PRO A 212 -14.06 -12.13 -13.89
C PRO A 212 -14.84 -12.38 -15.17
N LEU A 213 -14.45 -11.71 -16.25
CA LEU A 213 -15.03 -11.92 -17.58
C LEU A 213 -14.72 -13.30 -18.13
N LEU A 214 -13.53 -13.85 -17.83
CA LEU A 214 -13.19 -15.23 -18.20
C LEU A 214 -14.08 -16.24 -17.47
N GLY A 215 -14.36 -16.02 -16.17
CA GLY A 215 -15.28 -16.87 -15.42
C GLY A 215 -16.70 -16.86 -16.00
N ALA A 216 -17.23 -15.66 -16.31
CA ALA A 216 -18.52 -15.53 -16.98
C ALA A 216 -18.53 -16.20 -18.36
N PHE A 217 -17.46 -16.02 -19.15
CA PHE A 217 -17.33 -16.63 -20.46
C PHE A 217 -17.30 -18.17 -20.40
N PHE A 218 -16.48 -18.77 -19.54
CA PHE A 218 -16.40 -20.23 -19.39
C PHE A 218 -17.72 -20.82 -18.90
N PHE A 219 -18.40 -20.14 -17.97
CA PHE A 219 -19.71 -20.58 -17.49
C PHE A 219 -20.75 -20.55 -18.61
N LEU A 220 -20.89 -19.42 -19.32
CA LEU A 220 -21.90 -19.26 -20.38
C LEU A 220 -21.66 -20.19 -21.56
N THR A 221 -20.40 -20.35 -21.99
CA THR A 221 -20.05 -21.25 -23.09
C THR A 221 -20.28 -22.72 -22.69
N GLY A 222 -19.87 -23.11 -21.48
CA GLY A 222 -20.10 -24.45 -20.95
C GLY A 222 -21.59 -24.77 -20.76
N SER A 223 -22.36 -23.88 -20.14
CA SER A 223 -23.79 -24.08 -19.86
C SER A 223 -24.62 -24.12 -21.15
N SER A 224 -24.35 -23.20 -22.08
CA SER A 224 -25.04 -23.14 -23.37
C SER A 224 -24.74 -24.39 -24.20
N TRP A 225 -23.48 -24.83 -24.23
CA TRP A 225 -23.10 -26.03 -24.97
C TRP A 225 -23.71 -27.29 -24.37
N TYR A 226 -23.69 -27.43 -23.03
CA TYR A 226 -24.33 -28.54 -22.34
C TYR A 226 -25.83 -28.60 -22.59
N GLY A 227 -26.51 -27.45 -22.53
CA GLY A 227 -27.94 -27.33 -22.82
C GLY A 227 -28.31 -27.69 -24.26
N LEU A 228 -27.46 -27.35 -25.24
CA LEU A 228 -27.70 -27.63 -26.66
C LEU A 228 -27.39 -29.09 -27.06
N VAL A 229 -26.35 -29.71 -26.48
CA VAL A 229 -25.84 -31.01 -26.93
C VAL A 229 -26.34 -32.18 -26.10
N TYR A 230 -26.48 -32.02 -24.78
CA TYR A 230 -26.71 -33.14 -23.87
C TYR A 230 -28.06 -33.13 -23.19
N ALA A 231 -28.57 -31.94 -22.88
CA ALA A 231 -29.79 -31.85 -22.10
C ALA A 231 -31.05 -32.35 -22.84
N ASN A 232 -30.96 -32.63 -24.16
CA ASN A 232 -32.06 -33.12 -25.01
C ASN A 232 -33.39 -32.48 -24.60
N VAL A 233 -33.34 -31.17 -24.34
CA VAL A 233 -34.48 -30.44 -23.77
C VAL A 233 -35.57 -30.64 -24.80
N GLU A 234 -36.65 -31.33 -24.42
CA GLU A 234 -37.85 -31.39 -25.24
C GLU A 234 -38.39 -29.97 -25.30
N ILE A 235 -37.89 -29.20 -26.28
CA ILE A 235 -38.27 -27.80 -26.50
C ILE A 235 -39.67 -27.85 -27.09
N LYS A 236 -40.66 -28.03 -26.20
CA LYS A 236 -42.07 -27.93 -26.56
C LYS A 236 -42.39 -26.52 -27.08
N HIS A 237 -41.69 -25.52 -26.57
CA HIS A 237 -41.81 -24.13 -26.99
C HIS A 237 -40.47 -23.39 -26.96
N TRP A 238 -40.20 -22.60 -28.00
CA TRP A 238 -38.97 -21.81 -28.19
C TRP A 238 -38.70 -20.78 -27.07
N TRP A 239 -39.75 -20.31 -26.37
CA TRP A 239 -39.60 -19.34 -25.28
C TRP A 239 -38.91 -19.93 -24.04
N TYR A 240 -38.97 -21.26 -23.83
CA TYR A 240 -38.28 -21.91 -22.71
C TYR A 240 -36.76 -21.77 -22.82
N LEU A 241 -36.20 -21.90 -24.04
CA LEU A 241 -34.78 -21.67 -24.30
C LEU A 241 -34.36 -20.23 -23.97
N ILE A 242 -35.21 -19.25 -24.30
CA ILE A 242 -34.93 -17.85 -24.00
C ILE A 242 -34.87 -17.63 -22.49
N ILE A 243 -35.82 -18.21 -21.73
CA ILE A 243 -35.82 -18.09 -20.27
C ILE A 243 -34.56 -18.72 -19.67
N VAL A 244 -34.18 -19.92 -20.11
CA VAL A 244 -32.97 -20.60 -19.63
C VAL A 244 -31.71 -19.77 -19.94
N MET A 245 -31.58 -19.25 -21.17
CA MET A 245 -30.46 -18.38 -21.54
C MET A 245 -30.42 -17.08 -20.73
N VAL A 246 -31.58 -16.49 -20.41
CA VAL A 246 -31.67 -15.29 -19.57
C VAL A 246 -31.26 -15.58 -18.13
N ILE A 247 -31.66 -16.74 -17.58
CA ILE A 247 -31.27 -17.17 -16.23
C ILE A 247 -29.75 -17.41 -16.17
N ASP A 248 -29.19 -18.15 -17.13
CA ASP A 248 -27.74 -18.40 -17.21
C ASP A 248 -26.95 -17.11 -17.35
N LEU A 249 -27.42 -16.19 -18.20
CA LEU A 249 -26.85 -14.86 -18.34
C LEU A 249 -26.90 -14.09 -17.02
N ALA A 250 -28.02 -14.11 -16.31
CA ALA A 250 -28.15 -13.46 -15.01
C ALA A 250 -27.20 -14.06 -13.97
N ILE A 251 -27.06 -15.39 -13.91
CA ILE A 251 -26.15 -16.09 -12.99
C ILE A 251 -24.68 -15.73 -13.27
N ALA A 252 -24.29 -15.56 -14.54
CA ALA A 252 -22.93 -15.16 -14.89
C ALA A 252 -22.66 -13.67 -14.67
N VAL A 253 -23.61 -12.81 -15.06
CA VAL A 253 -23.45 -11.35 -15.05
C VAL A 253 -23.53 -10.78 -13.64
N MET A 254 -24.42 -11.30 -12.77
CA MET A 254 -24.62 -10.74 -11.43
C MET A 254 -23.36 -10.80 -10.54
N PRO A 255 -22.68 -11.94 -10.35
CA PRO A 255 -21.43 -12.01 -9.59
C PRO A 255 -20.33 -11.13 -10.18
N THR A 256 -20.23 -11.11 -11.52
CA THR A 256 -19.26 -10.28 -12.24
C THR A 256 -19.51 -8.80 -11.96
N LEU A 257 -20.76 -8.33 -12.04
CA LEU A 257 -21.12 -6.94 -11.75
C LEU A 257 -20.87 -6.58 -10.29
N ILE A 258 -21.26 -7.45 -9.34
CA ILE A 258 -21.01 -7.24 -7.91
C ILE A 258 -19.52 -7.05 -7.65
N TYR A 259 -18.68 -7.93 -8.18
CA TYR A 259 -17.23 -7.82 -8.05
C TYR A 259 -16.69 -6.52 -8.67
N CYS A 260 -17.09 -6.20 -9.91
CA CYS A 260 -16.64 -5.00 -10.61
C CYS A 260 -17.01 -3.71 -9.87
N VAL A 261 -18.25 -3.62 -9.37
CA VAL A 261 -18.75 -2.49 -8.59
C VAL A 261 -18.00 -2.38 -7.27
N ALA A 262 -17.85 -3.49 -6.54
CA ALA A 262 -17.15 -3.52 -5.25
C ALA A 262 -15.69 -3.05 -5.38
N ARG A 263 -14.98 -3.62 -6.37
CA ARG A 263 -13.58 -3.29 -6.68
C ARG A 263 -13.42 -1.84 -7.12
N GLY A 264 -14.28 -1.36 -8.02
CA GLY A 264 -14.28 0.03 -8.49
C GLY A 264 -14.57 1.01 -7.35
N ASN A 265 -15.49 0.68 -6.46
CA ASN A 265 -15.80 1.50 -5.30
C ASN A 265 -14.67 1.54 -4.28
N ARG A 266 -14.01 0.41 -4.01
CA ARG A 266 -12.83 0.40 -3.15
C ARG A 266 -11.77 1.35 -3.68
N ALA A 267 -11.48 1.31 -4.98
CA ALA A 267 -10.50 2.19 -5.59
C ALA A 267 -10.88 3.67 -5.47
N ARG A 268 -12.16 3.99 -5.70
CA ARG A 268 -12.73 5.32 -5.50
C ARG A 268 -12.58 5.82 -4.07
N LEU A 269 -12.89 4.99 -3.08
CA LEU A 269 -12.83 5.36 -1.67
C LEU A 269 -11.38 5.60 -1.22
N TRP A 270 -10.45 4.72 -1.61
CA TRP A 270 -9.02 4.94 -1.41
C TRP A 270 -8.55 6.22 -2.07
N HIS A 271 -8.95 6.50 -3.31
CA HIS A 271 -8.60 7.75 -4.00
C HIS A 271 -9.08 8.98 -3.25
N ARG A 272 -10.32 8.97 -2.74
CA ARG A 272 -10.85 10.07 -1.94
C ARG A 272 -10.07 10.29 -0.63
N ILE A 273 -9.73 9.21 0.06
CA ILE A 273 -8.94 9.26 1.31
C ILE A 273 -7.53 9.79 1.01
N ASN A 274 -6.91 9.30 -0.05
CA ASN A 274 -5.59 9.67 -0.51
C ASN A 274 -5.52 11.16 -0.91
N ARG A 275 -6.51 11.67 -1.67
CA ARG A 275 -6.62 13.10 -2.01
C ARG A 275 -6.69 13.97 -0.76
N LYS A 276 -7.50 13.57 0.23
CA LYS A 276 -7.59 14.31 1.50
C LYS A 276 -6.27 14.27 2.25
N ALA A 277 -5.64 13.10 2.33
CA ALA A 277 -4.36 12.91 3.01
C ALA A 277 -3.23 13.77 2.39
N VAL A 278 -3.16 13.86 1.06
CA VAL A 278 -2.20 14.73 0.37
C VAL A 278 -2.44 16.20 0.71
N LYS A 279 -3.70 16.65 0.69
CA LYS A 279 -4.03 18.03 1.09
C LYS A 279 -3.61 18.31 2.53
N ASP A 280 -3.91 17.40 3.46
CA ASP A 280 -3.55 17.54 4.87
C ASP A 280 -2.02 17.49 5.06
N ALA A 281 -1.30 16.66 4.29
CA ALA A 281 0.15 16.60 4.29
C ALA A 281 0.79 17.89 3.75
N ARG A 282 0.27 18.46 2.66
CA ARG A 282 0.75 19.75 2.12
C ARG A 282 0.60 20.88 3.13
N THR A 283 -0.53 20.95 3.83
CA THR A 283 -0.72 21.95 4.89
C THR A 283 0.30 21.77 6.02
N ALA A 284 0.53 20.53 6.47
CA ALA A 284 1.54 20.25 7.49
C ALA A 284 2.96 20.58 7.01
N LEU A 285 3.29 20.31 5.74
CA LEU A 285 4.58 20.66 5.15
C LEU A 285 4.79 22.17 5.07
N ALA A 286 3.76 22.94 4.71
CA ALA A 286 3.85 24.40 4.71
C ALA A 286 4.17 24.93 6.12
N CYS A 287 3.55 24.36 7.17
CA CYS A 287 3.89 24.69 8.55
C CYS A 287 5.35 24.31 8.89
N ALA A 288 5.80 23.11 8.50
CA ALA A 288 7.17 22.65 8.74
C ALA A 288 8.23 23.50 8.01
N GLN A 289 7.95 23.93 6.78
CA GLN A 289 8.81 24.83 6.00
C GLN A 289 8.92 26.22 6.65
N ASN A 290 7.81 26.76 7.16
CA ASN A 290 7.83 28.02 7.91
C ASN A 290 8.66 27.89 9.20
N SER A 291 8.51 26.79 9.94
CA SER A 291 9.34 26.51 11.13
C SER A 291 10.82 26.38 10.77
N LYS A 292 11.15 25.71 9.66
CA LYS A 292 12.53 25.60 9.16
C LYS A 292 13.12 26.98 8.86
N ALA A 293 12.40 27.82 8.12
CA ALA A 293 12.86 29.17 7.80
C ALA A 293 13.09 30.01 9.06
N SER A 294 12.21 29.90 10.06
CA SER A 294 12.36 30.58 11.35
C SER A 294 13.63 30.12 12.10
N ILE A 295 13.92 28.81 12.13
CA ILE A 295 15.15 28.31 12.77
C ILE A 295 16.39 28.73 12.01
N GLU A 296 16.38 28.68 10.68
CA GLU A 296 17.51 29.11 9.86
C GLU A 296 17.81 30.61 10.09
N GLU A 297 16.79 31.44 10.27
CA GLU A 297 16.94 32.84 10.65
C GLU A 297 17.52 33.00 12.06
N GLU A 298 17.01 32.28 13.06
CA GLU A 298 17.54 32.27 14.43
C GLU A 298 19.00 31.83 14.47
N ASP A 299 19.35 30.75 13.78
CA ASP A 299 20.70 30.21 13.70
C ASP A 299 21.64 31.18 12.97
N ALA A 300 21.16 31.85 11.93
CA ALA A 300 21.94 32.90 11.26
C ALA A 300 22.21 34.09 12.18
N VAL A 301 21.22 34.49 13.00
CA VAL A 301 21.42 35.53 14.02
C VAL A 301 22.41 35.08 15.09
N LEU A 302 22.28 33.84 15.59
CA LEU A 302 23.19 33.27 16.58
C LEU A 302 24.62 33.20 16.06
N ARG A 303 24.83 32.74 14.81
CA ARG A 303 26.14 32.73 14.16
C ARG A 303 26.74 34.13 14.08
N ARG A 304 25.97 35.14 13.66
CA ARG A 304 26.44 36.53 13.62
C ARG A 304 26.83 37.04 15.01
N VAL A 305 26.09 36.66 16.05
CA VAL A 305 26.41 37.03 17.45
C VAL A 305 27.70 36.36 17.90
N LEU A 306 27.88 35.07 17.60
CA LEU A 306 29.10 34.33 17.91
C LEU A 306 30.31 34.90 17.17
N GLU A 307 30.21 35.16 15.87
CA GLU A 307 31.28 35.81 15.08
C GLU A 307 31.65 37.19 15.62
N ARG A 308 30.67 38.00 16.03
CA ARG A 308 30.93 39.29 16.69
C ARG A 308 31.60 39.13 18.06
N SER A 309 31.25 38.09 18.79
CA SER A 309 31.84 37.80 20.10
C SER A 309 33.30 37.33 19.92
N ASP A 310 33.57 36.48 18.95
CA ASP A 310 34.92 36.01 18.61
C ASP A 310 35.82 37.15 18.12
N THR A 311 35.31 38.02 17.24
CA THR A 311 36.06 39.22 16.79
C THR A 311 36.33 40.18 17.94
N PHE A 312 35.37 40.38 18.85
CA PHE A 312 35.57 41.18 20.06
C PHE A 312 36.63 40.57 20.99
N LEU A 313 36.56 39.25 21.24
CA LEU A 313 37.54 38.53 22.06
C LEU A 313 38.93 38.56 21.43
N ALA A 314 39.05 38.37 20.12
CA ALA A 314 40.32 38.49 19.40
C ALA A 314 40.89 39.90 19.55
N HIS A 315 40.08 40.95 19.31
CA HIS A 315 40.55 42.33 19.45
C HIS A 315 41.00 42.64 20.88
N HIS A 316 40.29 42.11 21.88
CA HIS A 316 40.66 42.27 23.28
C HIS A 316 41.86 41.42 23.70
N GLN A 317 42.08 40.21 23.18
CA GLN A 317 43.31 39.45 23.45
C GLN A 317 44.54 40.12 22.85
N TYR A 318 44.41 40.77 21.69
CA TYR A 318 45.46 41.62 21.12
C TYR A 318 45.71 42.87 21.98
N ALA A 319 44.68 43.41 22.65
CA ALA A 319 44.78 44.57 23.54
C ALA A 319 45.16 44.21 25.00
N SER A 320 44.89 43.00 25.49
CA SER A 320 45.04 42.59 26.89
C SER A 320 46.41 42.02 27.23
N LYS A 321 47.48 42.66 26.74
CA LYS A 321 48.74 42.69 27.49
C LYS A 321 48.63 43.53 28.78
N THR A 322 47.49 44.17 29.02
CA THR A 322 47.17 44.92 30.24
C THR A 322 45.97 44.31 30.96
N SER A 323 46.23 43.89 32.20
CA SER A 323 45.33 43.22 33.15
C SER A 323 44.02 43.98 33.39
N GLY A 324 42.90 43.51 32.85
CA GLY A 324 41.56 44.06 33.12
C GLY A 324 40.44 43.04 32.87
N SER A 325 39.47 42.97 33.79
CA SER A 325 38.29 42.10 33.71
C SER A 325 37.38 42.47 32.54
N ILE A 326 36.89 41.47 31.79
CA ILE A 326 36.01 41.70 30.63
C ILE A 326 34.56 41.53 31.06
N ILE A 327 33.71 42.52 30.72
CA ILE A 327 32.26 42.47 30.94
C ILE A 327 31.56 42.49 29.58
N LEU A 328 30.88 41.40 29.24
CA LEU A 328 30.04 41.30 28.05
C LEU A 328 28.58 41.57 28.43
N GLN A 329 27.96 42.56 27.77
CA GLN A 329 26.52 42.85 27.90
C GLN A 329 25.77 42.35 26.66
N LEU A 330 24.88 41.38 26.87
CA LEU A 330 23.91 40.91 25.88
C LEU A 330 22.49 41.25 26.37
N GLY A 331 21.97 42.41 25.95
CA GLY A 331 20.66 42.89 26.40
C GLY A 331 20.62 43.14 27.91
N ARG A 332 19.83 42.34 28.66
CA ARG A 332 19.79 42.37 30.14
C ARG A 332 20.78 41.43 30.83
N LEU A 333 21.47 40.56 30.07
CA LEU A 333 22.42 39.59 30.62
C LEU A 333 23.84 40.18 30.60
N GLN A 334 24.45 40.28 31.78
CA GLN A 334 25.86 40.61 31.96
C GLN A 334 26.66 39.34 32.25
N ILE A 335 27.64 39.03 31.41
CA ILE A 335 28.59 37.94 31.63
C ILE A 335 29.95 38.57 31.90
N THR A 336 30.46 38.40 33.12
CA THR A 336 31.78 38.88 33.53
C THR A 336 32.78 37.74 33.47
N ILE A 337 33.82 37.87 32.64
CA ILE A 337 34.90 36.89 32.51
C ILE A 337 36.13 37.48 33.18
N ASN A 338 36.53 36.89 34.32
CA ASN A 338 37.78 37.23 34.99
C ASN A 338 38.92 36.35 34.45
N PRO A 339 39.95 36.93 33.81
CA PRO A 339 41.14 36.18 33.46
C PRO A 339 41.89 35.78 34.74
N LYS A 340 42.29 34.51 34.85
CA LYS A 340 43.16 34.01 35.93
C LYS A 340 44.62 34.32 35.65
#